data_AF-A0A6L8UI76-F1
#
_entry.id   AF-A0A6L8UI76-F1
#
_cell.length_a   1.000
_cell.length_b   1.000
_cell.length_c   1.000
_cell.angle_alpha   90.00
_cell.angle_beta   90.00
_cell.angle_gamma   90.00
#
_symmetry.space_group_name_H-M   'P 1'
#
loop_
_entity.id
_entity.type
_entity.pdbx_description
1 polymer ?
#
loop_
_entity_poly.entity_id
_entity_poly.type
_entity_poly.pdbx_seq_one_letter_code
_entity_poly.pdbx_strand_id
1 'polypeptide(L)' 'MKNMKFITGAICGLITGLVLFMVISFRSDPAVFPAQSSGKITNLNSRTEVFRLNVDNVQYIVVVSVDGGTAIVRHR' A
#
# COMPACT_ATOMS: atom_id res chain seq x y z
N MET A 1 22.15 -50.85 -8.83
CA MET A 1 22.30 -49.39 -9.03
C MET A 1 21.62 -48.84 -10.30
N LYS A 2 20.69 -49.57 -10.97
CA LYS A 2 20.07 -49.12 -12.25
C LYS A 2 19.06 -47.97 -12.08
N ASN A 3 18.46 -47.85 -10.90
CA ASN A 3 17.33 -46.94 -10.66
C ASN A 3 17.76 -45.59 -10.07
N MET A 4 19.04 -45.41 -9.73
CA MET A 4 19.52 -44.16 -9.13
C MET A 4 19.29 -42.95 -10.04
N LYS A 5 19.51 -43.10 -11.35
CA LYS A 5 19.30 -42.00 -12.31
C LYS A 5 17.84 -41.54 -12.37
N PHE A 6 16.90 -42.49 -12.25
CA PHE A 6 15.47 -42.20 -12.20
C PHE A 6 15.08 -41.46 -10.91
N ILE A 7 15.60 -41.94 -9.77
CA ILE A 7 15.36 -41.31 -8.46
C ILE A 7 15.94 -39.90 -8.42
N THR A 8 17.16 -39.69 -8.93
CA THR A 8 17.78 -38.36 -9.01
C THR A 8 16.99 -37.42 -9.91
N GLY A 9 16.47 -37.89 -11.04
CA GLY A 9 15.61 -37.10 -11.93
C GLY A 9 14.29 -36.70 -11.26
N ALA A 10 13.65 -37.62 -10.54
CA ALA A 10 12.42 -37.36 -9.82
C ALA A 10 12.60 -36.30 -8.71
N ILE A 11 13.70 -36.39 -7.95
CA ILE A 11 14.04 -35.40 -6.92
C ILE A 11 14.31 -34.03 -7.54
N CYS A 12 15.05 -33.98 -8.66
CA CYS A 12 15.35 -32.73 -9.35
C CYS A 12 14.08 -32.03 -9.86
N GLY A 13 13.14 -32.79 -10.44
CA GLY A 13 11.84 -32.29 -10.87
C GLY A 13 11.01 -31.74 -9.70
N LEU A 14 11.00 -32.44 -8.57
CA LEU A 14 10.28 -32.01 -7.37
C LEU A 14 10.84 -30.70 -6.79
N ILE A 15 12.17 -30.56 -6.72
CA ILE A 15 12.83 -29.34 -6.27
C ILE A 15 12.50 -28.18 -7.21
N THR A 16 12.58 -28.39 -8.52
CA THR A 16 12.28 -27.37 -9.53
C THR A 16 10.84 -26.90 -9.42
N GLY A 17 9.89 -27.83 -9.25
CA GLY A 17 8.48 -27.53 -9.06
C GLY A 17 8.20 -26.73 -7.79
N LEU A 18 8.85 -27.07 -6.67
CA LEU A 18 8.72 -26.33 -5.41
C LEU A 18 9.26 -24.90 -5.53
N VAL A 19 10.41 -24.72 -6.19
CA VAL A 19 10.99 -23.39 -6.43
C VAL A 19 10.06 -22.54 -7.29
N LEU A 20 9.52 -23.10 -8.39
CA LEU A 20 8.56 -22.41 -9.24
C LEU A 20 7.30 -22.03 -8.48
N PHE A 21 6.77 -22.94 -7.67
CA PHE A 21 5.61 -22.69 -6.82
C PHE A 21 5.90 -21.54 -5.85
N MET A 22 7.05 -21.54 -5.19
CA MET A 22 7.44 -20.49 -4.27
C MET A 22 7.50 -19.12 -4.97
N VAL A 23 8.12 -19.04 -6.15
CA VAL A 23 8.21 -17.80 -6.95
C VAL A 23 6.81 -17.30 -7.35
N ILE A 24 5.89 -18.18 -7.73
CA ILE A 24 4.52 -17.80 -8.09
C ILE A 24 3.71 -17.38 -6.86
N SER A 25 3.93 -18.05 -5.72
CA SER A 25 3.25 -17.75 -4.45
C SER A 25 3.77 -16.48 -3.78
N PHE A 26 4.96 -16.00 -4.11
CA PHE A 26 5.45 -14.67 -3.76
C PHE A 26 4.68 -13.59 -4.55
N ARG A 27 3.37 -13.50 -4.36
CA ARG A 27 2.66 -12.23 -4.55
C ARG A 27 3.04 -11.36 -3.36
N SER A 28 3.82 -10.32 -3.61
CA SER A 28 3.90 -9.21 -2.68
C SER A 28 2.48 -8.72 -2.43
N ASP A 29 2.01 -8.78 -1.18
CA ASP A 29 0.77 -8.11 -0.84
C ASP A 29 0.85 -6.68 -1.36
N PRO A 30 -0.20 -6.19 -2.06
CA PRO A 30 -0.22 -4.79 -2.45
C PRO A 30 0.00 -4.00 -1.17
N ALA A 31 0.99 -3.10 -1.19
CA ALA A 31 1.28 -2.22 -0.07
C ALA A 31 -0.06 -1.69 0.43
N VAL A 32 -0.42 -2.04 1.67
CA VAL A 32 -1.67 -1.60 2.27
C VAL A 32 -1.54 -0.09 2.36
N PHE A 33 -2.05 0.62 1.37
CA PHE A 33 -2.13 2.07 1.41
C PHE A 33 -2.94 2.38 2.67
N PRO A 34 -2.38 3.17 3.61
CA PRO A 34 -3.11 3.51 4.82
C PRO A 34 -4.44 4.11 4.39
N ALA A 35 -5.53 3.63 4.98
CA ALA A 35 -6.88 4.06 4.65
C ALA A 35 -6.91 5.60 4.61
N GLN A 36 -7.38 6.15 3.49
CA GLN A 36 -7.55 7.58 3.33
C GLN A 36 -8.39 8.09 4.52
N SER A 37 -7.78 8.90 5.36
CA SER A 37 -8.39 9.38 6.59
C SER A 37 -8.48 10.89 6.53
N SER A 38 -9.71 11.39 6.66
CA SER A 38 -10.00 12.81 6.79
C SER A 38 -10.43 13.10 8.23
N GLY A 39 -9.73 14.02 8.89
CA GLY A 39 -10.11 14.51 10.22
C GLY A 39 -10.21 16.03 10.21
N LYS A 40 -11.33 16.59 10.67
CA LYS A 40 -11.43 18.04 10.88
C LYS A 40 -10.49 18.43 12.02
N ILE A 41 -9.48 19.25 11.74
CA ILE A 41 -8.47 19.63 12.73
C ILE A 41 -9.04 20.70 13.65
N THR A 42 -9.55 21.79 13.08
CA THR A 42 -10.01 22.96 13.83
C THR A 42 -10.85 23.87 12.92
N ASN A 43 -11.78 24.61 13.53
CA ASN A 43 -12.46 25.73 12.89
C ASN A 43 -11.69 27.01 13.26
N LEU A 44 -10.92 27.62 12.34
CA LEU A 44 -10.12 28.81 12.68
C LEU A 44 -11.03 30.02 12.94
N ASN A 45 -12.19 30.07 12.28
CA ASN A 45 -13.15 31.17 12.31
C ASN A 45 -14.47 30.68 11.70
N SER A 46 -15.61 31.30 12.01
CA SER A 46 -16.96 30.83 11.58
C SER A 46 -17.15 30.67 10.06
N ARG A 47 -16.20 31.12 9.25
CA ARG A 47 -16.19 31.05 7.80
C ARG A 47 -15.06 30.19 7.21
N THR A 48 -14.26 29.50 8.02
CA THR A 48 -13.04 28.82 7.54
C THR A 48 -12.77 27.53 8.30
N GLU A 49 -12.87 26.41 7.59
CA GLU A 49 -12.69 25.07 8.14
C GLU A 49 -11.36 24.47 7.68
N VAL A 50 -10.68 23.76 8.59
CA VAL A 50 -9.41 23.08 8.27
C VAL A 50 -9.52 21.59 8.48
N PHE A 51 -9.11 20.84 7.45
CA PHE A 51 -9.11 19.39 7.41
C PHE A 51 -7.68 18.86 7.29
N ARG A 52 -7.42 17.79 8.04
CA ARG A 52 -6.28 16.90 7.83
C ARG A 52 -6.71 15.84 6.82
N LEU A 53 -5.95 15.70 5.76
CA LEU A 53 -6.15 14.64 4.78
C LEU A 53 -4.86 13.84 4.66
N ASN A 54 -4.92 12.54 4.98
CA ASN A 54 -3.80 11.63 4.71
C ASN A 54 -4.10 10.84 3.43
N VAL A 55 -3.24 10.99 2.42
CA VAL A 55 -3.31 10.28 1.13
C VAL A 55 -1.92 9.73 0.83
N ASP A 56 -1.81 8.43 0.53
CA ASP A 56 -0.55 7.80 0.13
C ASP A 56 0.62 8.07 1.09
N ASN A 57 0.36 8.02 2.40
CA ASN A 57 1.33 8.31 3.45
C ASN A 57 1.86 9.76 3.44
N VAL A 58 1.21 10.65 2.69
CA VAL A 58 1.46 12.09 2.67
C VAL A 58 0.31 12.78 3.38
N GLN A 59 0.66 13.70 4.27
CA GLN A 59 -0.32 14.52 4.96
C GLN A 59 -0.53 15.84 4.21
N TYR A 60 -1.78 16.21 4.04
CA TYR A 60 -2.22 17.47 3.48
C TYR A 60 -3.06 18.22 4.52
N ILE A 61 -2.89 19.54 4.52
CA ILE A 61 -3.75 20.47 5.23
C ILE A 61 -4.63 21.15 4.18
N VAL A 62 -5.94 20.95 4.29
CA VAL A 62 -6.93 21.53 3.40
C VAL A 62 -7.69 22.60 4.17
N VAL A 63 -7.70 23.82 3.63
CA VAL A 63 -8.44 24.96 4.18
C VAL A 63 -9.59 25.26 3.24
N VAL A 64 -10.81 25.24 3.75
CA VAL A 64 -12.04 25.52 3.00
C VAL A 64 -12.73 26.73 3.61
N SER A 65 -12.99 27.74 2.79
CA SER A 65 -13.82 28.89 3.16
C SER A 65 -15.27 28.66 2.74
N VAL A 66 -16.21 29.18 3.52
CA VAL A 66 -17.65 29.16 3.20
C VAL A 66 -17.95 29.93 1.90
N ASP A 67 -17.08 30.88 1.53
CA ASP A 67 -17.18 31.64 0.27
C ASP A 67 -16.62 30.86 -0.96
N GLY A 68 -16.27 29.58 -0.79
CA GLY A 68 -15.83 28.68 -1.87
C GLY A 68 -14.32 28.62 -2.11
N GLY A 69 -13.53 29.44 -1.42
CA GLY A 69 -12.07 29.40 -1.49
C GLY A 69 -11.51 28.10 -0.90
N THR A 70 -10.66 27.39 -1.65
CA THR A 70 -10.00 26.17 -1.19
C THR A 70 -8.49 26.29 -1.37
N ALA A 71 -7.73 25.99 -0.32
CA ALA A 71 -6.28 25.91 -0.35
C ALA A 71 -5.82 24.54 0.15
N ILE A 72 -4.86 23.93 -0.55
CA ILE A 72 -4.31 22.61 -0.19
C ILE A 72 -2.80 22.75 -0.10
N VAL A 73 -2.25 22.41 1.05
CA VAL A 73 -0.79 22.42 1.28
C VAL A 73 -0.35 21.05 1.76
N ARG A 74 0.73 20.54 1.14
CA ARG A 74 1.42 19.34 1.61
C ARG A 74 2.16 19.67 2.92
N HIS A 75 1.85 18.93 3.98
CA HIS A 75 2.61 18.98 5.22
C HIS A 75 3.94 18.23 5.04
N ARG A 76 5.05 18.84 5.46
CA ARG A 76 6.39 18.26 5.38
C ARG A 76 6.63 17.26 6.50
#